data_AF-A0A519GYB7-F1
#
_entry.id   AF-A0A519GYB7-F1
#
_cell.length_a   1.000
_cell.length_b   1.000
_cell.length_c   1.000
_cell.angle_alpha   90.00
_cell.angle_beta   90.00
_cell.angle_gamma   90.00
#
_symmetry.space_group_name_H-M   'P 1'
#
loop_
_entity.id
_entity.type
_entity.pdbx_description
1 polymer ?
#
loop_
_entity_poly.entity_id
_entity_poly.type
_entity_poly.pdbx_seq_one_letter_code
_entity_poly.pdbx_strand_id
1 'polypeptide(L)'
;MQQFTVHTGLVAPLDRENVDTDAIIPKQFLKSIRKTGFGPNLFDEWRYLDHGEPGQDPATRKPNPDFVLNQPRYKGASVLIARKNFGCGSSREHAPWALDQFGFRALIAPSFADIFFNNTFKNGLLPIVLPEAEVAKLF
;
A
#
# COMPACT_ATOMS: atom_id res chain seq x y z
N MET A 1 16.30 -2.99 -8.22
CA MET A 1 15.39 -1.82 -8.23
C MET A 1 14.93 -1.62 -9.66
N GLN A 2 13.63 -1.63 -9.92
CA GLN A 2 13.11 -1.45 -11.28
C GLN A 2 13.24 0.02 -11.69
N GLN A 3 13.72 0.29 -12.90
CA GLN A 3 13.80 1.66 -13.41
C GLN A 3 12.40 2.27 -13.48
N PHE A 4 12.25 3.51 -13.03
CA PHE A 4 11.02 4.28 -13.15
C PHE A 4 11.25 5.39 -14.20
N THR A 5 10.62 5.26 -15.36
CA THR A 5 10.69 6.26 -16.44
C THR A 5 9.31 6.85 -16.67
N VAL A 6 8.42 6.10 -17.32
CA VAL A 6 7.02 6.43 -17.53
C VAL A 6 6.19 5.24 -17.07
N HIS A 7 5.20 5.51 -16.23
CA HIS A 7 4.26 4.49 -15.75
C HIS A 7 2.83 4.91 -16.09
N THR A 8 2.10 4.04 -16.78
CA THR A 8 0.66 4.18 -17.00
C THR A 8 0.00 2.98 -16.36
N GLY A 9 -0.99 3.21 -15.52
CA GLY A 9 -1.64 2.14 -14.79
C GLY A 9 -2.96 2.56 -14.16
N LEU A 10 -3.75 1.55 -13.80
CA LEU A 10 -5.01 1.75 -13.12
C LEU A 10 -4.76 2.32 -11.71
N VAL A 11 -5.63 3.26 -11.33
CA VAL A 11 -5.58 3.99 -10.08
C VAL A 11 -6.58 3.39 -9.10
N ALA A 12 -6.14 3.12 -7.86
CA ALA A 12 -7.01 2.74 -6.75
C ALA A 12 -7.13 3.88 -5.73
N PRO A 13 -8.35 4.37 -5.43
CA PRO A 13 -8.58 5.42 -4.44
C PRO A 13 -8.76 4.85 -3.03
N LEU A 14 -7.75 4.99 -2.18
CA LEU A 14 -7.85 4.71 -0.75
C LEU A 14 -8.25 5.98 -0.01
N ASP A 15 -9.55 6.21 0.14
CA ASP A 15 -10.10 7.45 0.72
C ASP A 15 -9.97 7.47 2.25
N ARG A 16 -8.72 7.53 2.74
CA ARG A 16 -8.37 7.52 4.17
C ARG A 16 -7.13 8.36 4.45
N GLU A 17 -7.22 9.14 5.54
CA GLU A 17 -6.08 9.84 6.14
C GLU A 17 -5.36 8.96 7.16
N ASN A 18 -4.12 9.33 7.49
CA ASN A 18 -3.36 8.72 8.58
C ASN A 18 -3.25 7.18 8.45
N VAL A 19 -3.05 6.72 7.21
CA VAL A 19 -2.81 5.31 6.93
C VAL A 19 -1.43 4.95 7.47
N ASP A 20 -1.39 4.35 8.66
CA ASP A 20 -0.13 4.02 9.32
C ASP A 20 0.53 2.73 8.77
N THR A 21 1.75 2.48 9.22
CA THR A 21 2.52 1.31 8.77
C THR A 21 2.00 -0.03 9.30
N ASP A 22 1.18 -0.07 10.37
CA ASP A 22 0.44 -1.26 10.80
C ASP A 22 -0.70 -1.58 9.84
N ALA A 23 -1.45 -0.55 9.42
CA ALA A 23 -2.49 -0.69 8.42
C ALA A 23 -1.93 -1.18 7.09
N ILE A 24 -0.80 -0.62 6.63
CA ILE A 24 -0.14 -1.07 5.39
C ILE A 24 0.30 -2.54 5.52
N ILE A 25 0.98 -2.90 6.61
CA ILE A 25 1.40 -4.28 6.84
C ILE A 25 1.39 -4.59 8.34
N PRO A 26 0.45 -5.41 8.81
CA PRO A 26 0.34 -5.73 10.22
C PRO A 26 1.58 -6.45 10.77
N LYS A 27 1.92 -6.15 12.03
CA LYS A 27 3.16 -6.62 12.68
C LYS A 27 3.34 -8.14 12.70
N GLN A 28 2.26 -8.92 12.69
CA GLN A 28 2.32 -10.39 12.72
C GLN A 28 3.06 -10.95 11.50
N PHE A 29 3.00 -10.28 10.36
CA PHE A 29 3.65 -10.70 9.11
C PHE A 29 5.16 -10.37 9.07
N LEU A 30 5.67 -9.63 10.05
CA LEU A 30 7.06 -9.13 10.07
C LEU A 30 8.06 -10.11 10.70
N LYS A 31 7.64 -11.35 10.98
CA LYS A 31 8.48 -12.40 11.58
C LYS A 31 9.45 -13.03 10.57
N SER A 32 9.24 -12.82 9.27
CA SER A 32 10.09 -13.37 8.20
C SER A 32 11.37 -12.56 8.05
N ILE A 33 12.51 -13.25 7.92
CA ILE A 33 13.80 -12.64 7.53
C ILE A 33 13.95 -12.45 6.02
N ARG A 34 13.04 -13.00 5.21
CA ARG A 34 13.07 -12.86 3.76
C ARG A 34 12.56 -11.47 3.38
N LYS A 35 13.12 -10.87 2.33
CA LYS A 35 12.67 -9.58 1.79
C LYS A 35 11.48 -9.71 0.81
N THR A 36 10.89 -10.89 0.68
CA THR A 36 9.80 -11.19 -0.27
C THR A 36 8.61 -11.86 0.44
N GLY A 37 7.44 -11.79 -0.19
CA GLY A 37 6.22 -12.42 0.31
C GLY A 37 5.32 -11.51 1.15
N PHE A 38 5.57 -10.20 1.16
CA PHE A 38 4.76 -9.23 1.91
C PHE A 38 3.58 -8.68 1.13
N GLY A 39 3.66 -8.68 -0.21
CA GLY A 39 2.59 -8.19 -1.10
C GLY A 39 1.21 -8.78 -0.80
N PRO A 40 1.06 -10.11 -0.64
CA PRO A 40 -0.22 -10.71 -0.32
C PRO A 40 -0.89 -10.19 0.95
N ASN A 41 -0.09 -9.75 1.93
CA ASN A 41 -0.52 -9.28 3.25
C ASN A 41 -0.67 -7.76 3.33
N LEU A 42 -0.47 -7.03 2.22
CA LEU A 42 -0.71 -5.59 2.16
C LEU A 42 -2.14 -5.29 2.58
N PHE A 43 -2.37 -4.37 3.52
CA PHE A 43 -3.69 -4.00 4.04
C PHE A 43 -4.52 -5.18 4.56
N ASP A 44 -3.89 -6.21 5.15
CA ASP A 44 -4.57 -7.45 5.55
C ASP A 44 -5.86 -7.24 6.35
N GLU A 45 -5.79 -6.45 7.42
CA GLU A 45 -6.91 -6.17 8.33
C GLU A 45 -8.07 -5.41 7.64
N TRP A 46 -7.80 -4.77 6.50
CA TRP A 46 -8.83 -4.08 5.73
C TRP A 46 -9.33 -4.92 4.55
N ARG A 47 -8.45 -5.71 3.94
CA ARG A 47 -8.74 -6.56 2.79
C ARG A 47 -9.48 -7.83 3.14
N TYR A 48 -9.42 -8.32 4.36
CA TYR A 48 -10.04 -9.58 4.72
C TYR A 48 -10.90 -9.44 5.96
N LEU A 49 -11.96 -10.24 6.03
CA LEU A 49 -12.92 -10.25 7.13
C LEU A 49 -12.51 -11.22 8.25
N ASP A 50 -11.54 -12.09 7.98
CA ASP A 50 -10.97 -13.08 8.88
C ASP A 50 -9.54 -12.72 9.27
N HIS A 51 -9.07 -13.28 10.39
CA HIS A 51 -7.70 -13.04 10.88
C HIS A 51 -6.66 -13.67 9.93
N GLY A 52 -5.62 -12.91 9.61
CA GLY A 52 -4.53 -13.37 8.76
C GLY A 52 -3.31 -13.83 9.55
N GLU A 53 -2.78 -15.00 9.18
CA GLU A 53 -1.57 -15.58 9.77
C GLU A 53 -0.40 -15.62 8.77
N PRO A 54 0.86 -15.53 9.23
CA PRO A 54 2.02 -15.65 8.36
C PRO A 54 2.03 -16.95 7.56
N GLY A 55 2.14 -16.84 6.23
CA GLY A 55 2.18 -18.00 5.33
C GLY A 55 0.81 -18.58 4.98
N GLN A 56 -0.28 -17.99 5.49
CA GLN A 56 -1.63 -18.36 5.08
C GLN A 56 -1.86 -18.02 3.61
N ASP A 57 -2.47 -18.96 2.87
CA ASP A 57 -2.80 -18.75 1.46
C ASP A 57 -3.92 -17.70 1.33
N PRO A 58 -3.67 -16.58 0.61
CA PRO A 58 -4.70 -15.57 0.33
C PRO A 58 -5.98 -16.12 -0.29
N ALA A 59 -5.91 -17.22 -1.06
CA ALA A 59 -7.07 -17.84 -1.68
C ALA A 59 -8.04 -18.48 -0.66
N THR A 60 -7.57 -18.76 0.56
CA THR A 60 -8.38 -19.30 1.66
C THR A 60 -9.00 -18.21 2.55
N ARG A 61 -8.58 -16.96 2.36
CA ARG A 61 -9.09 -15.81 3.11
C ARG A 61 -10.48 -15.40 2.63
N LYS A 62 -11.20 -14.65 3.45
CA LYS A 62 -12.51 -14.08 3.11
C LYS A 62 -12.36 -12.60 2.76
N PRO A 63 -12.35 -12.20 1.47
CA PRO A 63 -12.15 -10.81 1.10
C PRO A 63 -13.27 -9.91 1.63
N ASN A 64 -12.89 -8.74 2.11
CA ASN A 64 -13.82 -7.67 2.46
C ASN A 64 -14.29 -6.96 1.18
N PRO A 65 -15.58 -7.09 0.77
CA PRO A 65 -16.06 -6.49 -0.47
C PRO A 65 -16.06 -4.95 -0.44
N ASP A 66 -16.09 -4.34 0.75
CA ASP A 66 -16.13 -2.89 0.92
C ASP A 66 -14.75 -2.25 0.74
N PHE A 67 -13.68 -3.03 0.84
CA PHE A 67 -12.33 -2.53 0.67
C PHE A 67 -11.97 -2.33 -0.80
N VAL A 68 -11.49 -1.14 -1.13
CA VAL A 68 -11.23 -0.69 -2.51
C VAL A 68 -10.42 -1.70 -3.32
N LEU A 69 -9.33 -2.25 -2.79
CA LEU A 69 -8.45 -3.15 -3.55
C LEU A 69 -9.05 -4.53 -3.84
N ASN A 70 -10.18 -4.88 -3.22
CA ASN A 70 -10.90 -6.11 -3.52
C ASN A 70 -11.99 -5.91 -4.57
N GLN A 71 -12.35 -4.66 -4.89
CA GLN A 71 -13.38 -4.40 -5.89
C GLN A 71 -12.83 -4.73 -7.29
N PRO A 72 -13.56 -5.48 -8.13
CA PRO A 72 -13.07 -5.92 -9.44
C PRO A 72 -12.57 -4.79 -10.34
N ARG A 73 -13.18 -3.60 -10.23
CA ARG A 73 -12.81 -2.41 -11.01
C ARG A 73 -11.40 -1.86 -10.71
N TYR A 74 -10.78 -2.27 -9.60
CA TYR A 74 -9.42 -1.86 -9.22
C TYR A 74 -8.41 -3.01 -9.30
N LYS A 75 -8.80 -4.16 -9.86
CA LYS A 75 -7.92 -5.30 -10.04
C LYS A 75 -6.75 -4.93 -10.95
N GLY A 76 -5.52 -5.13 -10.46
CA GLY A 76 -4.31 -4.75 -11.19
C GLY A 76 -3.97 -3.25 -11.12
N ALA A 77 -4.60 -2.51 -10.19
CA ALA A 77 -4.16 -1.15 -9.89
C ALA A 77 -2.68 -1.13 -9.51
N SER A 78 -1.96 -0.17 -10.08
CA SER A 78 -0.52 0.03 -9.86
C SER A 78 -0.20 1.46 -9.46
N VAL A 79 -1.21 2.31 -9.30
CA VAL A 79 -1.12 3.63 -8.68
C VAL A 79 -2.10 3.67 -7.52
N LEU A 80 -1.63 4.04 -6.33
CA LEU A 80 -2.48 4.24 -5.16
C LEU A 80 -2.65 5.74 -4.91
N ILE A 81 -3.88 6.20 -4.73
CA ILE A 81 -4.16 7.56 -4.24
C ILE A 81 -4.65 7.43 -2.81
N ALA A 82 -4.10 8.23 -1.90
CA ALA A 82 -4.50 8.30 -0.50
C ALA A 82 -4.67 9.75 -0.04
N ARG A 83 -5.16 9.94 1.19
CA ARG A 83 -5.22 11.26 1.82
C ARG A 83 -3.95 11.52 2.65
N LYS A 84 -3.98 12.59 3.43
CA LYS A 84 -2.83 13.10 4.20
C LYS A 84 -2.20 12.04 5.10
N ASN A 85 -0.91 12.24 5.36
CA ASN A 85 -0.11 11.54 6.35
C ASN A 85 -0.03 10.02 6.10
N PHE A 86 0.15 9.63 4.83
CA PHE A 86 0.30 8.22 4.47
C PHE A 86 1.64 7.64 4.92
N GLY A 87 1.62 6.42 5.44
CA GLY A 87 2.79 5.72 5.97
C GLY A 87 3.25 6.21 7.34
N CYS A 88 2.36 6.85 8.12
CA CYS A 88 2.67 7.32 9.47
C CYS A 88 2.85 6.18 10.48
N GLY A 89 3.16 6.54 11.74
CA GLY A 89 3.39 5.58 12.81
C GLY A 89 4.82 5.04 12.84
N SER A 90 4.97 3.75 13.17
CA SER A 90 6.29 3.17 13.41
C SER A 90 7.13 3.03 12.14
N SER A 91 8.45 3.17 12.27
CA SER A 91 9.38 2.92 11.16
C SER A 91 9.34 1.46 10.74
N ARG A 92 8.90 1.18 9.51
CA ARG A 92 8.82 -0.17 8.93
C ARG A 92 9.22 -0.18 7.47
N GLU A 93 10.39 -0.74 7.16
CA GLU A 93 10.83 -0.93 5.78
C GLU A 93 9.93 -1.91 4.99
N HIS A 94 9.24 -2.80 5.70
CA HIS A 94 8.30 -3.76 5.13
C HIS A 94 7.06 -3.11 4.50
N ALA A 95 6.67 -1.90 4.92
CA ALA A 95 5.47 -1.24 4.39
C ALA A 95 5.64 -0.87 2.90
N PRO A 96 6.72 -0.18 2.48
CA PRO A 96 7.05 -0.02 1.07
C PRO A 96 7.20 -1.34 0.30
N TRP A 97 7.75 -2.39 0.92
CA TRP A 97 7.89 -3.71 0.29
C TRP A 97 6.54 -4.35 -0.02
N ALA A 98 5.59 -4.28 0.92
CA ALA A 98 4.25 -4.81 0.71
C ALA A 98 3.54 -4.09 -0.45
N LEU A 99 3.68 -2.77 -0.54
CA LEU A 99 3.12 -1.96 -1.64
C LEU A 99 3.72 -2.34 -3.00
N ASP A 100 5.06 -2.37 -3.10
CA ASP A 100 5.78 -2.75 -4.33
C ASP A 100 5.44 -4.19 -4.76
N GLN A 101 5.50 -5.15 -3.83
CA GLN A 101 5.25 -6.56 -4.11
C GLN A 101 3.79 -6.86 -4.40
N PHE A 102 2.85 -6.01 -3.97
CA PHE A 102 1.46 -6.11 -4.39
C PHE A 102 1.28 -5.64 -5.85
N GLY A 103 2.17 -4.77 -6.34
CA GLY A 103 2.18 -4.27 -7.71
C GLY A 103 2.06 -2.75 -7.84
N PHE A 104 2.09 -2.00 -6.74
CA PHE A 104 2.11 -0.54 -6.82
C PHE A 104 3.46 -0.02 -7.28
N ARG A 105 3.43 0.95 -8.19
CA ARG A 105 4.59 1.63 -8.75
C ARG A 105 4.65 3.09 -8.29
N ALA A 106 3.50 3.72 -8.08
CA ALA A 106 3.42 5.08 -7.59
C ALA A 106 2.36 5.23 -6.49
N LEU A 107 2.62 6.17 -5.57
CA LEU A 107 1.69 6.62 -4.54
C LEU A 107 1.45 8.11 -4.72
N ILE A 108 0.22 8.57 -4.61
CA ILE A 108 -0.14 9.99 -4.65
C ILE A 108 -0.87 10.33 -3.36
N ALA A 109 -0.39 11.32 -2.62
CA ALA A 109 -1.04 11.80 -1.40
C ALA A 109 -0.65 13.25 -1.11
N PRO A 110 -1.41 13.99 -0.28
CA PRO A 110 -1.02 15.34 0.11
C PRO A 110 0.18 15.41 1.03
N SER A 111 0.49 14.32 1.74
CA SER A 111 1.69 14.19 2.56
C SER A 111 1.97 12.73 2.89
N PHE A 112 3.24 12.44 3.17
CA PHE A 112 3.74 11.15 3.65
C PHE A 112 4.52 11.38 4.93
N ALA A 113 4.63 10.37 5.79
CA ALA A 113 5.57 10.42 6.90
C ALA A 113 7.02 10.29 6.40
N ASP A 114 7.93 11.10 6.94
CA ASP A 114 9.29 11.27 6.42
C ASP A 114 10.08 9.95 6.27
N ILE A 115 9.99 9.07 7.26
CA ILE A 115 10.72 7.79 7.23
C ILE A 115 10.15 6.88 6.15
N PHE A 116 8.82 6.79 6.03
CA PHE A 116 8.16 6.01 5.00
C PHE A 116 8.53 6.55 3.61
N PHE A 117 8.42 7.87 3.41
CA PHE A 117 8.77 8.56 2.17
C PHE A 117 10.21 8.28 1.72
N ASN A 118 11.18 8.33 2.63
CA ASN A 118 12.56 8.02 2.28
C ASN A 118 12.77 6.54 1.93
N ASN A 119 12.02 5.63 2.56
CA ASN A 119 12.12 4.20 2.32
C ASN A 119 11.47 3.76 1.00
N THR A 120 10.52 4.51 0.43
CA THR A 120 9.90 4.13 -0.86
C THR A 120 10.91 4.17 -2.00
N PHE A 121 11.82 5.15 -2.04
CA PHE A 121 12.82 5.28 -3.12
C PHE A 121 13.78 4.10 -3.19
N LYS A 122 14.15 3.52 -2.04
CA LYS A 122 15.01 2.32 -1.98
C LYS A 122 14.37 1.09 -2.63
N ASN A 123 13.05 1.13 -2.84
CA ASN A 123 12.25 0.03 -3.36
C ASN A 123 11.71 0.29 -4.77
N GLY A 124 12.02 1.45 -5.38
CA GLY A 124 11.49 1.78 -6.72
C GLY A 124 10.02 2.17 -6.74
N LEU A 125 9.45 2.51 -5.58
CA LEU A 125 8.11 3.05 -5.42
C LEU A 125 8.19 4.59 -5.41
N LEU A 126 7.46 5.26 -6.31
CA LEU A 126 7.49 6.71 -6.45
C LEU A 126 6.39 7.38 -5.61
N PRO A 127 6.70 8.06 -4.50
CA PRO A 127 5.75 8.90 -3.79
C PRO A 127 5.64 10.27 -4.47
N ILE A 128 4.41 10.72 -4.71
CA ILE A 128 4.09 11.99 -5.36
C ILE A 128 3.25 12.82 -4.37
N VAL A 129 3.79 13.97 -3.99
CA VAL A 129 3.09 14.93 -3.14
C VAL A 129 2.37 15.93 -4.03
N LEU A 130 1.05 16.03 -3.87
CA LEU A 130 0.23 17.03 -4.54
C LEU A 130 -0.56 17.85 -3.51
N PRO A 131 -0.95 19.10 -3.81
CA PRO A 131 -1.87 19.84 -2.95
C PRO A 131 -3.15 19.04 -2.68
N GLU A 132 -3.68 19.12 -1.46
CA GLU A 132 -4.89 18.39 -1.06
C GLU A 132 -6.08 18.66 -1.99
N ALA A 133 -6.23 19.90 -2.45
CA ALA A 133 -7.29 20.28 -3.39
C ALA A 133 -7.13 19.62 -4.77
N GLU A 134 -5.92 19.26 -5.19
CA GLU A 134 -5.70 18.50 -6.42
C GLU A 134 -6.01 17.03 -6.21
N VAL A 135 -5.51 16.45 -5.11
CA VAL A 135 -5.82 15.07 -4.72
C VAL A 135 -7.32 14.85 -4.60
N ALA A 136 -8.05 15.81 -4.03
CA ALA A 136 -9.51 15.73 -3.87
C ALA A 136 -10.27 15.63 -5.20
N LYS A 137 -9.72 16.14 -6.30
CA LYS A 137 -10.32 16.04 -7.65
C LYS A 137 -10.11 14.66 -8.28
N LEU A 138 -9.28 13.81 -7.69
CA LEU A 138 -8.93 12.48 -8.21
C LEU A 138 -9.76 11.34 -7.59
N PHE A 139 -10.60 11.64 -6.59
CA PHE A 139 -11.55 10.73 -5.95
C PHE A 139 -12.93 10.84 -6.60
#